data_AF-Q5D8V8-F1
#
_entry.id   AF-Q5D8V8-F1
#
_cell.length_a   1.000
_cell.length_b   1.000
_cell.length_c   1.000
_cell.angle_alpha   90.00
_cell.angle_beta   90.00
_cell.angle_gamma   90.00
#
_symmetry.space_group_name_H-M   'P 1'
#
loop_
_entity.id
_entity.type
_entity.pdbx_description
1 polymer ?
#
loop_
_entity_poly.entity_id
_entity_poly.type
_entity_poly.pdbx_seq_one_letter_code
_entity_poly.pdbx_strand_id
1 'polypeptide(L)'
;MIAATKKGLHYVLDKDTCKQTGNFVVVVLGGASEALDSRPGTYVMHINQRYGFFKLALQTGSYLVPCISFGEQSLYRQVSNEKGSLIRWLQDKFTSIFTVSLPIFYARGPFPYRKPVYTVVGAPIRCEQIKEPTPEQVANVKQKYIENLQTLFENYKTTYDPEASNIEFI
;
A
#
# COMPACT_ATOMS: atom_id res chain seq x y z
N MET A 1 -12.12 6.86 19.69
CA MET A 1 -11.25 7.09 18.52
C MET A 1 -9.93 6.38 18.77
N ILE A 2 -9.47 5.52 17.87
CA ILE A 2 -8.21 4.76 18.05
C ILE A 2 -7.15 5.40 17.16
N ALA A 3 -5.99 5.72 17.73
CA ALA A 3 -4.90 6.32 16.98
C ALA A 3 -4.27 5.32 16.00
N ALA A 4 -3.94 5.75 14.78
CA ALA A 4 -3.24 4.97 13.76
C ALA A 4 -1.75 4.75 14.10
N THR A 5 -1.48 4.20 15.28
CA THR A 5 -0.15 3.88 15.80
C THR A 5 -0.01 2.37 15.93
N LYS A 6 1.23 1.85 15.94
CA LYS A 6 1.47 0.40 16.17
C LYS A 6 0.70 -0.15 17.37
N LYS A 7 0.65 0.59 18.49
CA LYS A 7 -0.10 0.20 19.69
C LYS A 7 -1.62 0.19 19.44
N GLY A 8 -2.15 1.19 18.72
CA GLY A 8 -3.56 1.25 18.35
C GLY A 8 -3.97 0.12 17.42
N LEU A 9 -3.18 -0.17 16.38
CA LEU A 9 -3.44 -1.32 15.50
C LEU A 9 -3.37 -2.65 16.28
N HIS A 10 -2.36 -2.82 17.14
CA HIS A 10 -2.25 -4.01 17.98
C HIS A 10 -3.45 -4.17 18.91
N TYR A 11 -3.90 -3.08 19.55
CA TYR A 11 -5.11 -3.10 20.38
C TYR A 11 -6.30 -3.62 19.57
N VAL A 12 -6.59 -3.04 18.40
CA VAL A 12 -7.74 -3.41 17.56
C VAL A 12 -7.70 -4.87 17.09
N LEU A 13 -6.52 -5.34 16.70
CA LEU A 13 -6.34 -6.66 16.09
C LEU A 13 -6.20 -7.79 17.12
N ASP A 14 -5.86 -7.47 18.37
CA ASP A 14 -5.73 -8.43 19.45
C ASP A 14 -7.06 -8.61 20.20
N LYS A 15 -7.69 -9.77 19.99
CA LYS A 15 -8.97 -10.14 20.63
C LYS A 15 -8.89 -10.13 22.16
N ASP A 16 -7.72 -10.45 22.74
CA ASP A 16 -7.56 -10.57 24.19
C ASP A 16 -7.50 -9.17 24.83
N THR A 17 -6.91 -8.21 24.11
CA THR A 17 -6.79 -6.82 24.56
C THR A 17 -8.07 -6.01 24.29
N CYS A 18 -8.62 -6.06 23.06
CA CYS A 18 -9.82 -5.29 22.70
C CYS A 18 -11.13 -5.93 23.18
N LYS A 19 -11.11 -7.21 23.59
CA LYS A 19 -12.29 -7.98 24.02
C LYS A 19 -13.43 -7.98 22.97
N GLN A 20 -13.09 -7.80 21.70
CA GLN A 20 -14.01 -7.80 20.56
C GLN A 20 -13.38 -8.59 19.41
N THR A 21 -14.21 -9.16 18.54
CA THR A 21 -13.81 -9.89 17.34
C THR A 21 -14.49 -9.29 16.11
N GLY A 22 -14.00 -9.65 14.91
CA GLY A 22 -14.51 -9.08 13.66
C GLY A 22 -13.97 -7.70 13.31
N ASN A 23 -12.94 -7.24 14.01
CA ASN A 23 -12.23 -6.02 13.66
C ASN A 23 -11.39 -6.23 12.40
N PHE A 24 -11.33 -5.21 11.55
CA PHE A 24 -10.43 -5.17 10.41
C PHE A 24 -9.68 -3.84 10.38
N VAL A 25 -8.47 -3.86 9.84
CA VAL A 25 -7.62 -2.67 9.68
C VAL A 25 -7.16 -2.63 8.22
N VAL A 26 -7.35 -1.48 7.58
CA VAL A 26 -6.82 -1.22 6.25
C VAL A 26 -5.52 -0.45 6.40
N VAL A 27 -4.43 -1.00 5.86
CA VAL A 27 -3.11 -0.36 5.84
C VAL A 27 -2.78 -0.01 4.41
N VAL A 28 -2.67 1.29 4.12
CA VAL A 28 -2.15 1.75 2.83
C VAL A 28 -0.62 1.64 2.89
N LEU A 29 -0.07 0.75 2.07
CA LEU A 29 1.38 0.50 2.03
C LEU A 29 2.12 1.72 1.48
N GLY A 30 1.55 2.33 0.45
CA GLY A 30 2.00 3.58 -0.15
C GLY A 30 1.84 4.78 0.79
N GLY A 31 2.96 5.44 1.05
CA GLY A 31 2.96 6.78 1.62
C GLY A 31 3.13 7.84 0.52
N ALA A 32 3.60 9.00 0.93
CA ALA A 32 4.05 10.07 0.04
C ALA A 32 4.93 9.59 -1.14
N SER A 33 5.82 8.62 -0.89
CA SER A 33 6.76 8.09 -1.89
C SER A 33 6.08 7.37 -3.05
N GLU A 34 5.06 6.55 -2.79
CA GLU A 34 4.33 5.83 -3.84
C GLU A 34 3.48 6.79 -4.67
N ALA A 35 2.91 7.81 -4.02
CA ALA A 35 2.22 8.90 -4.73
C ALA A 35 3.14 9.67 -5.69
N LEU A 36 4.45 9.76 -5.41
CA LEU A 36 5.44 10.43 -6.27
C LEU A 36 5.89 9.59 -7.46
N ASP A 37 5.73 8.26 -7.39
CA ASP A 37 6.09 7.34 -8.47
C ASP A 37 4.86 6.91 -9.31
N SER A 38 3.67 7.32 -8.89
CA SER A 38 2.39 7.03 -9.56
C SER A 38 2.30 7.67 -10.95
N ARG A 39 2.54 6.87 -12.00
CA ARG A 39 2.33 7.26 -13.40
C ARG A 39 1.26 6.35 -14.03
N PRO A 40 0.44 6.87 -14.97
CA PRO A 40 -0.50 6.03 -15.72
C PRO A 40 0.18 4.78 -16.29
N GLY A 41 -0.42 3.61 -16.11
CA GLY A 41 0.11 2.32 -16.56
C GLY A 41 1.28 1.78 -15.73
N THR A 42 1.71 2.44 -14.66
CA THR A 42 2.80 1.96 -13.78
C THR A 42 2.29 1.64 -12.37
N TYR A 43 2.79 0.54 -11.82
CA TYR A 43 2.42 0.04 -10.51
C TYR A 43 3.70 -0.25 -9.72
N VAL A 44 4.03 0.64 -8.79
CA VAL A 44 5.25 0.56 -7.98
C VAL A 44 4.85 0.51 -6.51
N MET A 45 5.02 -0.64 -5.85
CA MET A 45 4.65 -0.84 -4.46
C MET A 45 5.89 -0.83 -3.55
N HIS A 46 5.94 0.14 -2.63
CA HIS A 46 7.04 0.31 -1.67
C HIS A 46 6.90 -0.65 -0.48
N ILE A 47 7.04 -1.95 -0.72
CA ILE A 47 6.83 -3.02 0.27
C ILE A 47 8.12 -3.65 0.80
N ASN A 48 9.26 -3.56 0.10
CA ASN A 48 10.45 -4.34 0.44
C ASN A 48 11.08 -3.94 1.77
N GLN A 49 10.95 -2.68 2.18
CA GLN A 49 11.43 -2.22 3.50
C GLN A 49 10.36 -2.31 4.60
N ARG A 50 9.11 -2.64 4.25
CA ARG A 50 7.98 -2.69 5.19
C ARG A 50 7.83 -4.10 5.76
N TYR A 51 8.08 -4.26 7.06
CA TYR A 51 7.91 -5.55 7.78
C TYR A 51 6.91 -5.46 8.96
N GLY A 52 6.58 -4.24 9.40
CA GLY A 52 5.87 -4.01 10.66
C GLY A 52 4.47 -4.63 10.73
N PHE A 53 3.69 -4.54 9.65
CA PHE A 53 2.31 -5.07 9.65
C PHE A 53 2.27 -6.59 9.45
N PHE A 54 3.22 -7.17 8.73
CA PHE A 54 3.41 -8.63 8.67
C PHE A 54 3.75 -9.20 10.04
N LYS A 55 4.67 -8.54 10.75
CA LYS A 55 4.98 -8.87 12.14
C LYS A 55 3.74 -8.75 13.02
N LEU A 56 2.96 -7.69 12.87
CA LEU A 56 1.75 -7.48 13.65
C LEU A 56 0.71 -8.58 13.42
N ALA A 57 0.46 -8.96 12.16
CA ALA A 57 -0.48 -10.03 11.82
C ALA A 57 -0.07 -11.38 12.42
N LEU A 58 1.23 -11.70 12.45
CA LEU A 58 1.75 -12.87 13.18
C LEU A 58 1.55 -12.74 14.70
N GLN A 59 1.75 -11.55 15.28
CA GLN A 59 1.56 -11.36 16.73
C GLN A 59 0.11 -11.51 17.19
N THR A 60 -0.84 -11.11 16.35
CA THR A 60 -2.27 -11.13 16.67
C THR A 60 -3.01 -12.33 16.07
N GLY A 61 -2.38 -13.10 15.18
CA GLY A 61 -3.03 -14.16 14.41
C GLY A 61 -4.05 -13.64 13.39
N SER A 62 -3.94 -12.36 13.00
CA SER A 62 -4.87 -11.75 12.04
C SER A 62 -4.60 -12.21 10.62
N TYR A 63 -5.66 -12.31 9.82
CA TYR A 63 -5.53 -12.63 8.39
C TYR A 63 -4.98 -11.42 7.63
N LEU A 64 -4.06 -11.66 6.71
CA LEU A 64 -3.60 -10.65 5.76
C LEU A 64 -4.36 -10.80 4.46
N VAL A 65 -4.97 -9.73 3.98
CA VAL A 65 -5.76 -9.76 2.74
C VAL A 65 -5.05 -8.90 1.69
N PRO A 66 -4.51 -9.49 0.61
CA PRO A 66 -3.89 -8.74 -0.47
C PRO A 66 -4.97 -8.00 -1.27
N CYS A 67 -4.83 -6.70 -1.43
CA CYS A 67 -5.75 -5.85 -2.19
C CYS A 67 -4.96 -4.99 -3.17
N ILE A 68 -5.49 -4.80 -4.38
CA ILE A 68 -4.90 -3.93 -5.39
C ILE A 68 -6.00 -3.10 -6.06
N SER A 69 -5.71 -1.83 -6.32
CA SER A 69 -6.62 -0.92 -7.02
C SER A 69 -6.05 -0.54 -8.38
N PHE A 70 -6.86 -0.70 -9.43
CA PHE A 70 -6.55 -0.27 -10.80
C PHE A 70 -7.24 1.06 -11.10
N GLY A 71 -6.58 1.92 -11.87
CA GLY A 71 -7.14 3.19 -12.35
C GLY A 71 -6.93 4.39 -11.43
N GLU A 72 -6.34 4.21 -10.24
CA GLU A 72 -6.00 5.31 -9.31
C GLU A 72 -5.07 6.33 -9.98
N GLN A 73 -4.12 5.84 -10.78
CA GLN A 73 -3.16 6.62 -11.56
C GLN A 73 -3.82 7.49 -12.65
N SER A 74 -5.04 7.15 -13.07
CA SER A 74 -5.80 7.89 -14.08
C SER A 74 -6.67 9.01 -13.48
N LEU A 75 -6.77 9.08 -12.15
CA LEU A 75 -7.57 10.11 -11.47
C LEU A 75 -6.91 11.49 -11.52
N TYR A 76 -5.58 11.54 -11.61
CA TYR A 76 -4.80 12.78 -11.64
C TYR A 76 -3.74 12.72 -12.73
N ARG A 77 -3.45 13.85 -13.38
CA ARG A 77 -2.23 13.97 -14.18
C ARG A 77 -1.12 14.45 -13.27
N GLN A 78 -0.08 13.63 -13.17
CA GLN A 78 1.15 14.01 -12.50
C GLN A 78 2.02 14.81 -13.47
N VAL A 79 2.52 15.97 -13.02
CA VAL A 79 3.57 16.68 -13.78
C VAL A 79 4.82 15.80 -13.78
N SER A 80 5.44 15.62 -14.94
CA SER A 80 6.67 14.83 -15.06
C SER A 80 7.73 15.35 -14.10
N ASN A 81 8.05 14.56 -13.07
CA ASN A 81 9.27 14.73 -12.29
C ASN A 81 10.18 13.55 -12.64
N GLU A 82 11.23 13.84 -13.40
CA GLU A 82 12.30 12.87 -13.63
C GLU A 82 13.28 12.97 -12.46
N LYS A 83 13.85 11.83 -12.05
CA LYS A 83 14.90 11.78 -11.01
C LYS A 83 16.08 12.64 -11.50
N GLY A 84 16.42 13.69 -10.74
CA GLY A 84 17.44 14.67 -11.11
C GLY A 84 16.91 15.99 -11.67
N SER A 85 15.60 16.13 -11.92
CA SER A 85 15.00 17.40 -12.32
C SER A 85 14.97 18.42 -11.17
N LEU A 86 15.07 19.71 -11.50
CA LEU A 86 14.91 20.82 -10.55
C LEU A 86 13.56 20.74 -9.79
N ILE A 87 12.51 20.27 -10.47
CA ILE A 87 11.18 20.07 -9.89
C ILE A 87 11.20 18.97 -8.83
N ARG A 88 11.85 17.82 -9.09
CA ARG A 88 11.98 16.74 -8.10
C ARG A 88 12.87 17.15 -6.93
N TRP A 89 13.96 17.88 -7.16
CA TRP A 89 14.80 18.41 -6.09
C TRP A 89 14.04 19.36 -5.16
N LEU A 90 13.23 20.26 -5.72
CA LEU A 90 12.35 21.15 -4.94
C LEU A 90 11.28 20.34 -4.19
N GLN A 91 10.62 19.38 -4.83
CA GLN A 91 9.63 18.51 -4.18
C GLN A 91 10.22 17.69 -3.04
N ASP A 92 11.40 17.10 -3.22
CA ASP A 92 12.09 16.32 -2.19
C ASP A 92 12.51 17.23 -1.00
N LYS A 93 12.99 18.45 -1.29
CA LYS A 93 13.27 19.48 -0.27
C LYS A 93 12.02 19.88 0.51
N PHE A 94 10.90 20.13 -0.16
CA PHE A 94 9.63 20.50 0.48
C PHE A 94 8.99 19.34 1.26
N THR A 95 9.04 18.11 0.73
CA THR A 95 8.53 16.90 1.39
C THR A 95 9.40 16.51 2.60
N SER A 96 10.69 16.87 2.60
CA SER A 96 11.55 16.75 3.78
C SER A 96 11.21 17.76 4.89
N ILE A 97 10.53 18.86 4.58
CA ILE A 97 10.17 19.93 5.52
C ILE A 97 8.71 19.76 6.01
N PHE A 98 7.81 19.32 5.13
CA PHE A 98 6.40 19.06 5.44
C PHE A 98 6.12 17.55 5.39
N THR A 99 5.58 16.98 6.47
CA THR A 99 5.27 15.54 6.63
C THR A 99 4.24 15.00 5.61
N VAL A 100 3.66 15.87 4.80
CA VAL A 100 2.70 15.54 3.75
C VAL A 100 3.36 15.93 2.42
N SER A 101 3.60 14.96 1.54
CA SER A 101 3.94 15.32 0.17
C SER A 101 2.76 16.06 -0.43
N LEU A 102 3.04 17.18 -1.10
CA LEU A 102 2.10 17.82 -2.00
C LEU A 102 2.56 17.47 -3.41
N PRO A 103 2.25 16.28 -3.96
CA PRO A 103 2.52 16.07 -5.36
C PRO A 103 1.67 17.08 -6.12
N ILE A 104 2.30 17.78 -7.08
CA ILE A 104 1.59 18.70 -7.97
C ILE A 104 0.78 17.85 -8.94
N PHE A 105 -0.40 17.45 -8.50
CA PHE A 105 -1.41 16.80 -9.31
C PHE A 105 -2.30 17.88 -9.90
N TYR A 106 -2.52 17.83 -11.21
CA TYR A 106 -3.61 18.59 -11.82
C TYR A 106 -4.60 17.61 -12.46
N ALA A 107 -5.87 17.82 -12.16
CA ALA A 107 -6.96 17.13 -12.82
C ALA A 107 -7.95 18.19 -13.29
N ARG A 108 -9.15 18.23 -12.70
CA ARG A 108 -10.13 19.31 -12.92
C ARG A 108 -9.97 20.37 -11.83
N GLY A 109 -8.82 21.04 -11.79
CA GLY A 109 -8.41 21.81 -10.61
C GLY A 109 -8.00 20.86 -9.47
N PRO A 110 -8.48 21.02 -8.23
CA PRO A 110 -8.18 20.11 -7.12
C PRO A 110 -8.97 18.79 -7.19
N PHE A 111 -9.94 18.65 -8.10
CA PHE A 111 -10.82 17.49 -8.17
C PHE A 111 -10.32 16.44 -9.18
N PRO A 112 -10.42 15.13 -8.85
CA PRO A 112 -9.99 14.05 -9.72
C PRO A 112 -10.82 13.99 -11.02
N TYR A 113 -10.23 13.38 -12.06
CA TYR A 113 -11.00 12.97 -13.23
C TYR A 113 -12.04 11.92 -12.85
N ARG A 114 -13.18 11.94 -13.54
CA ARG A 114 -14.22 10.92 -13.39
C ARG A 114 -13.83 9.66 -14.17
N LYS A 115 -12.90 8.91 -13.62
CA LYS A 115 -12.44 7.61 -14.14
C LYS A 115 -12.79 6.52 -13.12
N PRO A 116 -13.14 5.32 -13.58
CA PRO A 116 -13.41 4.21 -12.67
C PRO A 116 -12.15 3.79 -11.93
N VAL A 117 -12.33 3.34 -10.68
CA VAL A 117 -11.31 2.66 -9.88
C VAL A 117 -11.84 1.27 -9.56
N TYR A 118 -11.03 0.25 -9.84
CA TYR A 118 -11.40 -1.14 -9.59
C TYR A 118 -10.49 -1.71 -8.52
N THR A 119 -11.03 -1.98 -7.33
CA THR A 119 -10.30 -2.66 -6.26
C THR A 119 -10.58 -4.15 -6.31
N VAL A 120 -9.54 -4.94 -6.51
CA VAL A 120 -9.58 -6.40 -6.46
C VAL A 120 -9.07 -6.83 -5.09
N VAL A 121 -9.84 -7.69 -4.43
CA VAL A 121 -9.52 -8.28 -3.12
C VAL A 121 -9.18 -9.74 -3.32
N GLY A 122 -7.97 -10.12 -2.91
CA GLY A 122 -7.49 -11.50 -3.01
C GLY A 122 -7.89 -12.37 -1.83
N ALA A 123 -7.49 -13.64 -1.89
CA ALA A 123 -7.77 -14.60 -0.83
C ALA A 123 -7.03 -14.25 0.47
N PRO A 124 -7.67 -14.42 1.64
CA PRO A 124 -7.04 -14.13 2.92
C PRO A 124 -5.91 -15.12 3.25
N ILE A 125 -4.78 -14.60 3.71
CA ILE A 125 -3.61 -15.36 4.17
C ILE A 125 -3.72 -15.51 5.68
N ARG A 126 -3.90 -16.75 6.15
CA ARG A 126 -3.93 -17.07 7.58
C ARG A 126 -2.54 -16.90 8.19
N CYS A 127 -2.45 -16.15 9.28
CA CYS A 127 -1.23 -16.05 10.09
C CYS A 127 -1.40 -16.84 11.38
N GLU A 128 -0.47 -17.75 11.68
CA GLU A 128 -0.43 -18.42 12.98
C GLU A 128 0.06 -17.43 14.05
N GLN A 129 -0.58 -17.44 15.22
CA GLN A 129 -0.28 -16.48 16.27
C GLN A 129 1.04 -16.82 16.96
N ILE A 130 2.03 -15.94 16.85
CA ILE A 130 3.37 -16.07 17.43
C ILE A 130 3.69 -14.77 18.18
N LYS A 131 3.84 -14.83 19.51
CA LYS A 131 4.09 -13.63 20.35
C LYS A 131 5.34 -12.87 19.92
N GLU A 132 6.41 -13.59 19.63
CA GLU A 132 7.71 -13.05 19.20
C GLU A 132 8.15 -13.71 17.89
N PRO A 133 7.61 -13.27 16.74
CA PRO A 133 7.95 -13.87 15.46
C PRO A 133 9.39 -13.52 15.06
N THR A 134 10.11 -14.51 14.54
CA THR A 134 11.48 -14.32 14.05
C THR A 134 11.47 -13.52 12.75
N PRO A 135 12.57 -12.83 12.39
CA PRO A 135 12.67 -12.11 11.12
C PRO A 135 12.36 -12.99 9.90
N GLU A 136 12.78 -14.25 9.94
CA GLU A 136 12.53 -15.24 8.88
C GLU A 136 11.03 -15.58 8.76
N GLN A 137 10.32 -15.79 9.87
CA GLN A 137 8.88 -16.03 9.84
C GLN A 137 8.12 -14.83 9.25
N VAL A 138 8.53 -13.61 9.60
CA VAL A 138 7.95 -12.38 9.04
C VAL A 138 8.24 -12.28 7.53
N ALA A 139 9.47 -12.59 7.11
CA ALA A 139 9.87 -12.58 5.70
C ALA A 139 9.08 -13.62 4.88
N ASN A 140 8.86 -14.82 5.42
CA ASN A 140 8.09 -15.87 4.74
C ASN A 140 6.62 -15.47 4.52
N VAL A 141 5.98 -14.86 5.51
CA VAL A 141 4.59 -14.36 5.36
C VAL A 141 4.53 -13.21 4.36
N LYS A 142 5.50 -12.30 4.42
CA LYS A 142 5.62 -11.21 3.46
C LYS A 142 5.78 -11.71 2.02
N GLN A 143 6.63 -12.71 1.82
CA GLN A 143 6.87 -13.29 0.50
C GLN A 143 5.57 -13.87 -0.08
N LYS A 144 4.83 -14.66 0.70
CA LYS A 144 3.50 -15.17 0.32
C LYS A 144 2.52 -14.06 -0.04
N TYR A 145 2.54 -12.96 0.71
CA TYR A 145 1.68 -11.81 0.44
C TYR A 145 2.05 -11.12 -0.88
N ILE A 146 3.34 -10.94 -1.17
CA ILE A 146 3.83 -10.37 -2.44
C ILE A 146 3.46 -11.27 -3.61
N GLU A 147 3.66 -12.59 -3.50
CA GLU A 147 3.29 -13.56 -4.53
C GLU A 147 1.79 -13.54 -4.84
N ASN A 148 0.95 -13.47 -3.80
CA ASN A 148 -0.50 -13.36 -3.97
C ASN A 148 -0.90 -12.02 -4.60
N LEU A 149 -0.25 -10.91 -4.22
CA LEU A 149 -0.48 -9.61 -4.86
C LEU A 149 -0.08 -9.62 -6.33
N GLN A 150 1.09 -10.20 -6.66
CA GLN A 150 1.56 -10.30 -8.03
C GLN A 150 0.61 -11.16 -8.87
N THR A 151 0.16 -12.30 -8.33
CA THR A 151 -0.85 -13.16 -8.98
C THR A 151 -2.16 -12.40 -9.21
N LEU A 152 -2.62 -11.65 -8.20
CA LEU A 152 -3.82 -10.83 -8.32
C LEU A 152 -3.67 -9.75 -9.39
N PHE A 153 -2.51 -9.09 -9.44
CA PHE A 153 -2.23 -8.10 -10.47
C PHE A 153 -2.27 -8.72 -11.87
N GLU A 154 -1.51 -9.80 -12.10
CA GLU A 154 -1.42 -10.46 -13.40
C GLU A 154 -2.78 -10.97 -13.91
N ASN A 155 -3.60 -11.52 -13.02
CA ASN A 155 -4.92 -12.03 -13.38
C ASN A 155 -5.91 -10.94 -13.85
N TYR A 156 -5.74 -9.71 -13.36
CA TYR A 156 -6.73 -8.65 -13.55
C TYR A 156 -6.22 -7.43 -14.32
N LYS A 157 -4.91 -7.28 -14.52
CA LYS A 157 -4.31 -6.13 -15.23
C LYS A 157 -4.87 -5.97 -16.64
N THR A 158 -4.97 -7.06 -17.40
CA THR A 158 -5.50 -7.02 -18.78
C THR A 158 -6.96 -6.62 -18.86
N THR A 159 -7.73 -6.82 -17.78
CA THR A 159 -9.15 -6.47 -17.72
C THR A 159 -9.35 -5.02 -17.31
N TYR A 160 -8.63 -4.54 -16.30
CA TYR A 160 -8.88 -3.23 -15.68
C TYR A 160 -7.89 -2.14 -16.09
N ASP A 161 -6.70 -2.51 -16.58
CA ASP A 161 -5.68 -1.60 -17.11
C ASP A 161 -4.83 -2.28 -18.19
N PRO A 162 -5.34 -2.43 -19.43
CA PRO A 162 -4.65 -3.14 -20.51
C PRO A 162 -3.28 -2.59 -20.87
N GLU A 163 -3.03 -1.32 -20.56
CA GLU A 163 -1.76 -0.63 -20.81
C GLU A 163 -0.77 -0.75 -19.63
N ALA A 164 -1.13 -1.50 -18.58
CA ALA A 164 -0.32 -1.65 -17.39
C ALA A 164 0.98 -2.41 -17.69
N SER A 165 2.10 -1.84 -17.26
CA SER A 165 3.38 -2.53 -17.14
C SER A 165 3.32 -3.60 -16.05
N ASN A 166 4.37 -4.42 -15.95
CA ASN A 166 4.53 -5.30 -14.80
C ASN A 166 4.56 -4.50 -13.49
N ILE A 167 4.03 -5.09 -12.43
CA ILE A 167 4.10 -4.54 -11.08
C ILE A 167 5.53 -4.65 -10.54
N GLU A 168 6.04 -3.56 -9.97
CA GLU A 168 7.36 -3.49 -9.36
C GLU A 168 7.21 -3.39 -7.83
N PHE A 169 7.97 -4.21 -7.10
CA PHE A 169 8.04 -4.17 -5.64
C PHE A 169 9.38 -3.58 -5.21
N ILE A 170 9.38 -2.41 -4.58
CA ILE A 170 10.58 -1.69 -4.11
C ILE A 170 10.64 -1.48 -2.61
#